data_AF-E6LMN6-F1
#
_entry.id   AF-E6LMN6-F1
#
_cell.length_a   1.000
_cell.length_b   1.000
_cell.length_c   1.000
_cell.angle_alpha   90.00
_cell.angle_beta   90.00
_cell.angle_gamma   90.00
#
_symmetry.space_group_name_H-M   'P 1'
#
loop_
_entity.id
_entity.type
_entity.pdbx_description
1 polymer ?
#
loop_
_entity_poly.entity_id
_entity_poly.type
_entity_poly.pdbx_seq_one_letter_code
_entity_poly.pdbx_strand_id
1 'polypeptide(L)'
;MLRVWFGDRDNVIYNTSVYFRNRYKDSWITDEFARAAIKDIDRSEVLDANTIQSPVLGQIPPDKLSGGVKALILMKNEPGKTFNASNCGDNCAKWILKLGKEKNFTIALYHIMDFGKEDFEIRILNDKKLIVHNMREFLDAADKYLKENMQ
;
A
#
# COMPACT_ATOMS: atom_id res chain seq x y z
N MET A 1 2.15 -9.07 -10.12
CA MET A 1 3.50 -8.62 -9.73
C MET A 1 3.46 -7.18 -9.23
N LEU A 2 4.03 -6.94 -8.05
CA LEU A 2 4.23 -5.61 -7.50
C LEU A 2 5.25 -4.83 -8.34
N ARG A 3 4.94 -3.56 -8.61
CA ARG A 3 5.84 -2.63 -9.29
C ARG A 3 6.08 -1.41 -8.41
N VAL A 4 7.32 -1.03 -8.21
CA VAL A 4 7.74 0.08 -7.35
C VAL A 4 8.39 1.16 -8.20
N TRP A 5 7.96 2.40 -8.01
CA TRP A 5 8.68 3.58 -8.47
C TRP A 5 9.23 4.31 -7.24
N PHE A 6 10.52 4.62 -7.23
CA PHE A 6 11.14 5.45 -6.19
C PHE A 6 11.14 6.91 -6.61
N GLY A 7 10.69 7.78 -5.70
CA GLY A 7 10.65 9.24 -5.88
C GLY A 7 9.44 9.76 -6.67
N ASP A 8 9.56 11.00 -7.14
CA ASP A 8 8.47 11.72 -7.79
C ASP A 8 8.14 11.20 -9.19
N ARG A 9 6.85 11.31 -9.54
CA ARG A 9 6.30 10.94 -10.85
C ARG A 9 4.95 11.58 -11.07
N ASP A 10 4.64 11.87 -12.32
CA ASP A 10 3.29 12.26 -12.72
C ASP A 10 2.23 11.21 -12.35
N ASN A 11 1.03 11.69 -12.04
CA ASN A 11 -0.16 10.87 -11.78
C ASN A 11 -0.07 9.93 -10.56
N VAL A 12 0.81 10.23 -9.59
CA VAL A 12 0.79 9.57 -8.28
C VAL A 12 -0.32 10.16 -7.42
N ILE A 13 -1.18 9.31 -6.88
CA ILE A 13 -2.15 9.71 -5.86
C ILE A 13 -1.40 9.83 -4.53
N TYR A 14 -0.98 11.06 -4.24
CA TYR A 14 -0.10 11.35 -3.11
C TYR A 14 -0.82 11.31 -1.76
N ASN A 15 -2.02 11.90 -1.66
CA ASN A 15 -2.82 11.87 -0.43
C ASN A 15 -3.88 10.76 -0.53
N THR A 16 -3.48 9.55 -0.17
CA THR A 16 -4.33 8.35 -0.22
C THR A 16 -5.55 8.47 0.70
N SER A 17 -5.44 9.14 1.84
CA SER A 17 -6.56 9.32 2.77
C SER A 17 -7.66 10.23 2.21
N VAL A 18 -7.30 11.34 1.58
CA VAL A 18 -8.26 12.23 0.91
C VAL A 18 -8.87 11.53 -0.31
N TYR A 19 -8.06 10.84 -1.11
CA TYR A 19 -8.58 10.09 -2.26
C TYR A 19 -9.55 9.00 -1.82
N PHE A 20 -9.22 8.24 -0.77
CA PHE A 20 -10.08 7.20 -0.20
C PHE A 20 -11.44 7.76 0.19
N ARG A 21 -11.48 8.83 1.00
CA ARG A 21 -12.73 9.45 1.46
C ARG A 21 -13.70 9.78 0.32
N ASN A 22 -13.19 10.14 -0.86
CA ASN A 22 -14.00 10.54 -2.01
C ASN A 22 -14.31 9.39 -2.98
N ARG A 23 -13.71 8.22 -2.81
CA ARG A 23 -13.73 7.16 -3.83
C ARG A 23 -14.09 5.77 -3.33
N TYR A 24 -13.96 5.51 -2.03
CA TYR A 24 -14.26 4.18 -1.51
C TYR A 24 -15.72 3.80 -1.77
N LYS A 25 -15.96 2.49 -1.96
CA LYS A 25 -17.30 1.92 -2.06
C LYS A 25 -17.54 1.03 -0.85
N ASP A 26 -18.77 1.03 -0.35
CA ASP A 26 -19.23 0.18 0.75
C ASP A 26 -18.84 -1.30 0.56
N SER A 27 -18.98 -1.81 -0.66
CA SER A 27 -18.60 -3.19 -1.00
C SER A 27 -17.12 -3.50 -0.83
N TRP A 28 -16.24 -2.49 -0.81
CA TRP A 28 -14.81 -2.67 -0.57
C TRP A 28 -14.47 -2.88 0.90
N ILE A 29 -15.33 -2.42 1.81
CA ILE A 29 -15.09 -2.50 3.26
C ILE A 29 -15.39 -3.90 3.78
N THR A 30 -16.44 -4.52 3.23
CA THR A 30 -16.89 -5.87 3.61
C THR A 30 -16.13 -6.99 2.91
N ASP A 31 -15.24 -6.66 1.98
CA ASP A 31 -14.41 -7.61 1.25
C ASP A 31 -13.42 -8.35 2.18
N GLU A 32 -13.14 -9.62 1.89
CA GLU A 32 -12.31 -10.48 2.75
C GLU A 32 -10.89 -9.93 2.96
N PHE A 33 -10.27 -9.37 1.91
CA PHE A 33 -8.95 -8.77 2.04
C PHE A 33 -9.02 -7.53 2.94
N ALA A 34 -10.01 -6.66 2.75
CA ALA A 34 -10.17 -5.47 3.57
C ALA A 34 -10.42 -5.83 5.03
N ARG A 35 -11.33 -6.77 5.32
CA ARG A 35 -11.59 -7.28 6.68
C ARG A 35 -10.32 -7.80 7.33
N ALA A 36 -9.53 -8.59 6.60
CA ALA A 36 -8.31 -9.17 7.13
C ALA A 36 -7.22 -8.11 7.38
N ALA A 37 -7.06 -7.14 6.48
CA ALA A 37 -6.11 -6.03 6.65
C ALA A 37 -6.52 -5.09 7.80
N ILE A 38 -7.80 -4.74 7.91
CA ILE A 38 -8.36 -3.91 9.00
C ILE A 38 -8.12 -4.60 10.36
N LYS A 39 -8.40 -5.91 10.44
CA LYS A 39 -8.18 -6.69 11.67
C LYS A 39 -6.71 -6.80 12.05
N ASP A 40 -5.83 -6.95 11.08
CA ASP A 40 -4.40 -7.12 11.33
C ASP A 40 -3.69 -5.81 11.67
N ILE A 41 -3.99 -4.73 10.95
CA ILE A 41 -3.26 -3.45 11.05
C ILE A 41 -3.90 -2.54 12.10
N ASP A 42 -5.22 -2.32 11.99
CA ASP A 42 -5.95 -1.41 12.87
C ASP A 42 -6.50 -2.11 14.11
N ARG A 43 -6.31 -3.44 14.21
CA ARG A 43 -6.88 -4.29 15.29
C ARG A 43 -8.38 -4.12 15.45
N SER A 44 -9.06 -3.78 14.36
CA SER A 44 -10.48 -3.42 14.35
C SER A 44 -11.31 -4.48 13.62
N GLU A 45 -12.60 -4.59 13.94
CA GLU A 45 -13.52 -5.56 13.35
C GLU A 45 -14.56 -4.87 12.47
N VAL A 46 -14.73 -5.31 11.23
CA VAL A 46 -15.75 -4.78 10.33
C VAL A 46 -17.10 -5.40 10.71
N LEU A 47 -18.04 -4.59 11.20
CA LEU A 47 -19.38 -5.06 11.54
C LEU A 47 -20.26 -5.09 10.26
N ASP A 48 -20.26 -3.97 9.54
CA ASP A 48 -20.94 -3.81 8.25
C ASP A 48 -20.14 -2.86 7.33
N ALA A 49 -20.70 -2.49 6.19
CA ALA A 49 -20.00 -1.65 5.21
C ALA A 49 -19.70 -0.22 5.69
N ASN A 50 -20.45 0.26 6.67
CA ASN A 50 -20.39 1.61 7.21
C ASN A 50 -19.93 1.67 8.67
N THR A 51 -19.79 0.51 9.33
CA THR A 51 -19.44 0.41 10.75
C THR A 51 -18.26 -0.52 11.00
N ILE A 52 -17.20 0.01 11.60
CA ILE A 52 -16.04 -0.74 12.09
C ILE A 52 -15.95 -0.56 13.61
N GLN A 53 -15.80 -1.67 14.33
CA GLN A 53 -15.51 -1.66 15.75
C GLN A 53 -14.01 -1.50 15.98
N SER A 54 -13.59 -0.31 16.39
CA SER A 54 -12.24 -0.02 16.86
C SER A 54 -12.11 -0.34 18.35
N PRO A 55 -10.99 -0.95 18.80
CA PRO A 55 -10.73 -1.15 20.22
C PRO A 55 -10.41 0.15 20.96
N VAL A 56 -10.01 1.22 20.24
CA VAL A 56 -9.62 2.51 20.81
C VAL A 56 -10.72 3.55 20.71
N LEU A 57 -11.38 3.62 19.55
CA LEU A 57 -12.33 4.70 19.23
C LEU A 57 -13.81 4.28 19.31
N GLY A 58 -14.10 3.02 19.65
CA GLY A 58 -15.45 2.48 19.58
C GLY A 58 -15.90 2.25 18.13
N GLN A 59 -17.19 2.44 17.84
CA GLN A 59 -17.70 2.33 16.47
C GLN A 59 -17.28 3.54 15.64
N ILE A 60 -16.63 3.28 14.52
CA ILE A 60 -16.13 4.30 13.60
C ILE A 60 -16.57 4.01 12.15
N PRO A 61 -16.77 5.06 11.33
CA PRO A 61 -16.96 4.89 9.89
C PRO A 61 -15.66 4.52 9.15
N PRO A 62 -15.73 4.01 7.90
CA PRO A 62 -14.57 3.65 7.10
C PRO A 62 -13.55 4.78 6.89
N ASP A 63 -14.00 6.03 6.85
CA ASP A 63 -13.10 7.18 6.67
C ASP A 63 -12.21 7.46 7.89
N LYS A 64 -12.43 6.77 9.02
CA LYS A 64 -11.60 6.84 10.23
C LYS A 64 -10.58 5.70 10.36
N LEU A 65 -10.55 4.75 9.42
CA LEU A 65 -9.47 3.75 9.32
C LEU A 65 -8.10 4.41 9.20
N SER A 66 -7.03 3.69 9.53
CA SER A 66 -5.67 4.20 9.37
C SER A 66 -5.33 4.51 7.91
N GLY A 67 -4.34 5.39 7.70
CA GLY A 67 -3.87 5.73 6.35
C GLY A 67 -3.37 4.52 5.56
N GLY A 68 -2.65 3.60 6.22
CA GLY A 68 -2.13 2.39 5.60
C GLY A 68 -3.23 1.44 5.12
N VAL A 69 -4.26 1.19 5.94
CA VAL A 69 -5.41 0.37 5.55
C VAL A 69 -6.17 1.01 4.38
N LYS A 70 -6.42 2.32 4.42
CA LYS A 70 -7.06 3.04 3.30
C LYS A 70 -6.28 2.90 2.00
N ALA A 71 -4.95 3.04 2.08
CA ALA A 71 -4.07 2.88 0.93
C ALA A 71 -4.11 1.45 0.37
N LEU A 72 -4.09 0.42 1.22
CA LEU A 72 -4.23 -0.99 0.79
C LEU A 72 -5.56 -1.27 0.08
N ILE A 73 -6.67 -0.74 0.62
CA ILE A 73 -7.99 -0.89 0.00
C ILE A 73 -8.01 -0.21 -1.38
N LEU A 74 -7.40 0.98 -1.52
CA LEU A 74 -7.27 1.65 -2.81
C LEU A 74 -6.41 0.85 -3.80
N MET A 75 -5.22 0.40 -3.37
CA MET A 75 -4.32 -0.42 -4.20
C MET A 75 -5.01 -1.69 -4.71
N LYS A 76 -5.91 -2.27 -3.92
CA LYS A 76 -6.72 -3.42 -4.33
C LYS A 76 -7.77 -3.04 -5.36
N ASN A 77 -8.51 -1.96 -5.16
CA ASN A 77 -9.76 -1.72 -5.89
C ASN A 77 -9.64 -0.75 -7.06
N GLU A 78 -8.54 0.00 -7.18
CA GLU A 78 -8.32 0.99 -8.23
C GLU A 78 -7.10 0.59 -9.09
N PRO A 79 -7.22 -0.46 -9.93
CA PRO A 79 -6.12 -0.89 -10.79
C PRO A 79 -5.73 0.20 -11.80
N GLY A 80 -4.47 0.20 -12.20
CA GLY A 80 -3.93 1.18 -13.16
C GLY A 80 -3.57 2.54 -12.56
N LYS A 81 -3.93 2.81 -11.30
CA LYS A 81 -3.44 3.97 -10.54
C LYS A 81 -2.10 3.66 -9.87
N THR A 82 -1.34 4.72 -9.58
CA THR A 82 -0.14 4.66 -8.74
C THR A 82 -0.44 5.37 -7.43
N PHE A 83 -0.24 4.67 -6.31
CA PHE A 83 -0.49 5.21 -4.98
C PHE A 83 0.82 5.46 -4.24
N ASN A 84 0.88 6.55 -3.47
CA ASN A 84 1.95 6.76 -2.51
C ASN A 84 1.86 5.72 -1.38
N ALA A 85 2.74 4.72 -1.44
CA ALA A 85 2.84 3.69 -0.40
C ALA A 85 3.69 4.13 0.79
N SER A 86 4.37 5.28 0.72
CA SER A 86 5.01 5.88 1.90
C SER A 86 4.00 6.43 2.92
N ASN A 87 2.70 6.46 2.61
CA ASN A 87 1.67 6.66 3.64
C ASN A 87 1.33 5.36 4.40
N CYS A 88 1.87 4.23 3.97
CA CYS A 88 1.81 2.96 4.69
C CYS A 88 3.05 2.83 5.58
N GLY A 89 2.87 2.25 6.78
CA GLY A 89 4.01 1.75 7.57
C GLY A 89 4.42 0.34 7.14
N ASP A 90 5.52 -0.16 7.69
CA ASP A 90 6.06 -1.50 7.35
C ASP A 90 5.08 -2.64 7.62
N ASN A 91 4.14 -2.48 8.56
CA ASN A 91 3.08 -3.45 8.81
C ASN A 91 2.14 -3.68 7.60
N CYS A 92 2.15 -2.80 6.60
CA CYS A 92 1.42 -2.96 5.34
C CYS A 92 2.20 -3.78 4.30
N ALA A 93 3.52 -3.93 4.43
CA ALA A 93 4.37 -4.48 3.39
C ALA A 93 3.97 -5.90 2.97
N LYS A 94 3.66 -6.77 3.95
CA LYS A 94 3.15 -8.13 3.69
C LYS A 94 1.85 -8.14 2.88
N TRP A 95 0.97 -7.16 3.08
CA TRP A 95 -0.29 -7.02 2.36
C TRP A 95 -0.07 -6.50 0.94
N ILE A 96 0.87 -5.57 0.76
CA ILE A 96 1.28 -5.10 -0.57
C ILE A 96 1.89 -6.25 -1.38
N LEU A 97 2.78 -7.06 -0.79
CA LEU A 97 3.34 -8.25 -1.43
C LEU A 97 2.24 -9.27 -1.78
N LYS A 98 1.29 -9.51 -0.86
CA LYS A 98 0.15 -10.41 -1.12
C LYS A 98 -0.67 -9.94 -2.34
N LEU A 99 -1.05 -8.66 -2.39
CA LEU A 99 -1.71 -8.08 -3.56
C LEU A 99 -0.84 -8.21 -4.82
N GLY A 100 0.48 -8.12 -4.67
CA GLY A 100 1.44 -8.22 -5.75
C GLY A 100 1.50 -9.63 -6.36
N LYS A 101 1.20 -10.66 -5.58
CA LYS A 101 1.05 -12.03 -6.08
C LYS A 101 -0.24 -12.22 -6.85
N GLU A 102 -1.31 -11.53 -6.47
CA GLU A 102 -2.64 -11.66 -7.09
C GLU A 102 -2.79 -10.83 -8.38
N LYS A 103 -2.15 -9.66 -8.47
CA LYS A 103 -2.29 -8.76 -9.62
C LYS A 103 -1.10 -7.85 -9.85
N ASN A 104 -1.11 -7.20 -11.01
CA ASN A 104 -0.17 -6.14 -11.34
C ASN A 104 -0.72 -4.79 -10.86
N PHE A 105 0.02 -4.12 -10.00
CA PHE A 105 -0.26 -2.74 -9.61
C PHE A 105 1.06 -1.97 -9.39
N THR A 106 0.96 -0.67 -9.19
CA THR A 106 2.13 0.20 -9.03
C THR A 106 1.99 1.02 -7.76
N ILE A 107 3.08 1.09 -7.00
CA ILE A 107 3.22 2.01 -5.87
C ILE A 107 4.39 2.96 -6.11
N ALA A 108 4.29 4.15 -5.54
CA ALA A 108 5.41 5.07 -5.40
C ALA A 108 5.92 5.02 -3.95
N LEU A 109 7.23 5.00 -3.79
CA LEU A 109 7.91 5.05 -2.49
C LEU A 109 8.86 6.24 -2.45
N TYR A 110 8.74 7.03 -1.39
CA TYR A 110 9.57 8.20 -1.09
C TYR A 110 10.53 7.95 0.08
N HIS A 111 10.38 6.79 0.73
CA HIS A 111 11.30 6.23 1.70
C HIS A 111 11.34 4.72 1.53
N ILE A 112 12.36 4.10 2.10
CA ILE A 112 12.53 2.65 2.11
C ILE A 112 11.43 2.02 2.96
N MET A 113 10.73 1.03 2.41
CA MET A 113 9.79 0.18 3.12
C MET A 113 10.45 -1.17 3.41
N ASP A 114 10.28 -1.69 4.63
CA ASP A 114 10.75 -3.03 4.97
C ASP A 114 9.76 -4.09 4.50
N PHE A 115 10.13 -4.84 3.45
CA PHE A 115 9.35 -5.96 2.92
C PHE A 115 9.58 -7.29 3.65
N GLY A 116 10.40 -7.30 4.71
CA GLY A 116 10.69 -8.47 5.52
C GLY A 116 11.83 -9.32 4.95
N LYS A 117 12.13 -10.44 5.62
CA LYS A 117 13.31 -11.27 5.30
C LYS A 117 13.07 -12.32 4.23
N GLU A 118 11.82 -12.59 3.90
CA GLU A 118 11.44 -13.60 2.91
C GLU A 118 11.72 -13.10 1.50
N ASP A 119 12.02 -14.03 0.59
CA ASP A 119 12.18 -13.71 -0.82
C ASP A 119 10.87 -13.19 -1.43
N PHE A 120 11.00 -12.23 -2.33
CA PHE A 120 9.89 -11.60 -3.03
C PHE A 120 10.31 -11.18 -4.43
N GLU A 121 9.38 -10.93 -5.34
CA GLU A 121 9.71 -10.36 -6.64
C GLU A 121 9.05 -9.01 -6.81
N ILE A 122 9.87 -7.96 -6.98
CA ILE A 122 9.41 -6.60 -7.20
C ILE A 122 10.08 -6.04 -8.44
N ARG A 123 9.28 -5.53 -9.37
CA ARG A 123 9.80 -4.77 -10.51
C ARG A 123 10.04 -3.32 -10.13
N ILE A 124 11.28 -2.86 -10.23
CA ILE A 124 11.63 -1.45 -10.04
C ILE A 124 11.38 -0.74 -11.36
N LEU A 125 10.58 0.32 -11.38
CA LEU A 125 10.15 0.99 -12.60
C LEU A 125 11.07 2.13 -13.03
N ASN A 126 11.91 2.64 -12.13
CA ASN A 126 12.97 3.60 -12.45
C ASN A 126 13.94 3.02 -13.49
N ASP A 127 14.12 1.70 -13.51
CA ASP A 127 14.86 0.96 -14.54
C ASP A 127 13.94 -0.03 -15.27
N LYS A 128 13.87 0.05 -16.60
CA LYS A 128 12.98 -0.79 -17.40
C LYS A 128 13.28 -2.30 -17.31
N LYS A 129 14.46 -2.71 -16.85
CA LYS A 129 14.90 -4.13 -16.82
C LYS A 129 15.11 -4.69 -15.42
N LEU A 130 14.95 -3.90 -14.35
CA LEU A 130 15.28 -4.33 -12.99
C LEU A 130 14.11 -5.04 -12.29
N ILE A 131 14.36 -6.27 -11.86
CA ILE A 131 13.54 -7.03 -10.92
C ILE A 131 14.44 -7.40 -9.75
N VAL A 132 13.98 -7.16 -8.52
CA VAL A 132 14.70 -7.50 -7.29
C VAL A 132 14.00 -8.64 -6.57
N HIS A 133 14.81 -9.50 -5.94
CA HIS A 133 14.36 -10.79 -5.41
C HIS A 133 14.33 -10.87 -3.87
N ASN A 134 14.89 -9.87 -3.18
CA ASN A 134 15.03 -9.85 -1.72
C ASN A 134 15.29 -8.41 -1.22
N MET A 135 15.31 -8.23 0.09
CA MET A 135 15.57 -6.92 0.71
C MET A 135 16.91 -6.31 0.36
N ARG A 136 17.97 -7.11 0.18
CA ARG A 136 19.30 -6.56 -0.14
C ARG A 136 19.28 -5.88 -1.50
N GLU A 137 18.80 -6.58 -2.52
CA GLU A 137 18.68 -6.02 -3.88
C GLU A 137 17.70 -4.83 -3.92
N PHE A 138 16.62 -4.90 -3.13
CA PHE A 138 15.67 -3.79 -3.00
C PHE A 138 16.32 -2.54 -2.37
N LEU A 139 17.14 -2.72 -1.33
CA LEU A 139 17.88 -1.63 -0.69
C LEU A 139 18.90 -1.01 -1.66
N ASP A 140 19.63 -1.82 -2.42
CA ASP A 140 20.57 -1.32 -3.43
C ASP A 140 19.85 -0.46 -4.50
N ALA A 141 18.66 -0.90 -4.93
CA ALA A 141 17.83 -0.13 -5.85
C ALA A 141 17.28 1.17 -5.20
N ALA A 142 16.83 1.09 -3.95
CA ALA A 142 16.29 2.24 -3.23
C ALA A 142 17.38 3.29 -2.96
N ASP A 143 18.59 2.87 -2.56
CA ASP A 143 19.73 3.75 -2.32
C ASP A 143 20.08 4.56 -3.57
N LYS A 144 20.11 3.88 -4.73
CA LYS A 144 20.34 4.52 -6.03
C LYS A 144 19.27 5.56 -6.35
N TYR A 145 18.00 5.13 -6.40
CA TYR A 145 16.94 5.97 -6.97
C TYR A 145 16.33 6.97 -5.99
N LEU A 146 16.42 6.77 -4.68
CA LEU A 146 15.97 7.80 -3.71
C LEU A 146 17.00 8.93 -3.57
N LYS A 147 18.31 8.63 -3.64
CA LYS A 147 19.36 9.65 -3.58
C LYS A 147 19.41 10.53 -4.83
N GLU A 148 19.23 9.94 -6.02
CA GLU A 148 19.21 10.68 -7.29
C GLU A 148 18.09 11.74 -7.35
N ASN A 149 16.99 11.55 -6.62
CA ASN A 149 15.85 12.48 -6.56
C ASN A 149 16.00 13.59 -5.51
N MET A 150 17.12 13.65 -4.77
CA MET A 150 17.43 14.72 -3.81
C MET A 150 18.41 15.79 -4.36
N GLN A 151 18.76 15.71 -5.64
CA GLN A 151 19.56 16.71 -6.39
C GLN A 151 18.68 17.47 -7.39
#